data_AF-A0A382IXB9-F1
#
_entry.id   AF-A0A382IXB9-F1
#
_cell.length_a   1.000
_cell.length_b   1.000
_cell.length_c   1.000
_cell.angle_alpha   90.00
_cell.angle_beta   90.00
_cell.angle_gamma   90.00
#
_symmetry.space_group_name_H-M   'P 1'
#
loop_
_entity.id
_entity.type
_entity.pdbx_description
1 polymer ?
#
loop_
_entity_poly.entity_id
_entity_poly.type
_entity_poly.pdbx_seq_one_letter_code
_entity_poly.pdbx_strand_id
1 'polypeptide(L)'
;GTFDGKAAKFNLVGNDVSDADFKHWLKLHRGPLVFINTSSCSAPFIRSLSGPNRVVATATKSGYEQNFCRFGGYMAAALGQAEADLDKDGAVSVLEAFLIASRQAAEFYRENDRLVSENALLDDNGDGMGTPADWFRGVRTQKKAKGKSSADGKLSRLVFPVIPPAEKDIPAPLRKKRLAIEAKIETLRSLKKTLEAEIYYRDLEKLFLELAATNDEIETAQQE
;
A
#
# COMPACT_ATOMS: atom_id res chain seq x y z
N GLY A 1 6.94 20.18 3.07
CA GLY A 1 8.30 20.22 2.56
C GLY A 1 8.49 21.41 1.65
N THR A 2 9.60 21.42 0.93
CA THR A 2 9.91 22.40 -0.12
C THR A 2 10.45 21.68 -1.36
N PHE A 3 10.40 22.33 -2.52
CA PHE A 3 10.95 21.81 -3.77
C PHE A 3 11.47 22.96 -4.63
N ASP A 4 12.72 22.85 -5.07
CA ASP A 4 13.41 23.88 -5.86
C ASP A 4 13.41 23.60 -7.37
N GLY A 5 12.63 22.60 -7.81
CA GLY A 5 12.62 22.11 -9.20
C GLY A 5 13.58 20.95 -9.44
N LYS A 6 14.49 20.64 -8.50
CA LYS A 6 15.47 19.56 -8.59
C LYS A 6 15.41 18.60 -7.40
N ALA A 7 15.45 19.12 -6.18
CA ALA A 7 15.47 18.35 -4.94
C ALA A 7 14.27 18.72 -4.06
N ALA A 8 13.64 17.70 -3.49
CA ALA A 8 12.59 17.90 -2.49
C ALA A 8 13.18 17.75 -1.10
N LYS A 9 12.68 18.57 -0.17
CA LYS A 9 13.14 18.57 1.22
C LYS A 9 11.98 18.39 2.19
N PHE A 10 12.24 17.60 3.21
CA PHE A 10 11.42 17.46 4.40
C PHE A 10 11.87 18.47 5.44
N ASN A 11 10.94 19.31 5.88
CA ASN A 11 11.25 20.41 6.78
C ASN A 11 11.40 19.91 8.21
N LEU A 12 12.50 20.27 8.88
CA LEU A 12 12.76 19.95 10.28
C LEU A 12 12.98 21.22 11.09
N VAL A 13 12.94 21.09 12.42
CA VAL A 13 13.54 22.12 13.28
C VAL A 13 15.06 22.04 13.10
N GLY A 14 15.62 22.93 12.28
CA GLY A 14 17.03 22.93 11.91
C GLY A 14 17.23 22.72 10.41
N ASN A 15 18.27 21.99 10.02
CA ASN A 15 18.55 21.72 8.61
C ASN A 15 17.49 20.79 8.02
N ASP A 16 16.88 21.22 6.93
CA ASP A 16 15.99 20.39 6.13
C ASP A 16 16.73 19.19 5.54
N VAL A 17 16.02 18.06 5.45
CA VAL A 17 16.57 16.80 4.93
C VAL A 17 16.04 16.56 3.53
N SER A 18 16.93 16.33 2.57
CA SER A 18 16.54 16.05 1.19
C SER A 18 16.14 14.60 0.97
N ASP A 19 15.42 14.34 -0.12
CA ASP A 19 15.16 13.01 -0.64
C ASP A 19 16.45 12.21 -0.93
N ALA A 20 17.52 12.89 -1.35
CA ALA A 20 18.85 12.28 -1.53
C ALA A 20 19.49 11.83 -0.20
N ASP A 21 19.30 12.60 0.88
CA ASP A 21 19.79 12.23 2.21
C ASP A 21 19.07 10.97 2.72
N PHE A 22 17.74 10.93 2.61
CA PHE A 22 16.98 9.72 2.93
C PHE A 22 17.42 8.52 2.10
N LYS A 23 17.66 8.69 0.80
CA LYS A 23 18.16 7.63 -0.07
C LYS A 23 19.52 7.10 0.43
N HIS A 24 20.41 8.00 0.85
CA HIS A 24 21.71 7.63 1.39
C HIS A 24 21.58 6.85 2.69
N TRP A 25 20.78 7.34 3.66
CA TRP A 25 20.59 6.69 4.95
C TRP A 25 19.92 5.31 4.83
N LEU A 26 18.93 5.19 3.93
CA LEU A 26 18.18 3.96 3.71
C LEU A 26 18.92 2.95 2.81
N LYS A 27 20.16 3.24 2.39
CA LYS A 27 20.97 2.33 1.57
C LYS A 27 21.40 1.08 2.35
N LEU A 28 21.63 1.22 3.66
CA LEU A 28 22.08 0.12 4.52
C LEU A 28 20.92 -0.79 4.97
N HIS A 29 19.67 -0.33 4.86
CA HIS A 29 18.50 -1.09 5.27
C HIS A 29 18.36 -2.36 4.42
N ARG A 30 18.24 -3.51 5.08
CA ARG A 30 18.00 -4.81 4.46
C ARG A 30 16.63 -5.32 4.88
N GLY A 31 15.78 -5.61 3.90
CA GLY A 31 14.44 -6.14 4.12
C GLY A 31 13.33 -5.22 3.61
N PRO A 32 12.07 -5.57 3.88
CA PRO A 32 10.92 -4.74 3.53
C PRO A 32 11.03 -3.35 4.15
N LEU A 33 10.63 -2.33 3.39
CA LEU A 33 10.61 -0.94 3.85
C LEU A 33 9.28 -0.31 3.46
N VAL A 34 8.63 0.35 4.42
CA VAL A 34 7.50 1.23 4.17
C VAL A 34 7.94 2.65 4.51
N PHE A 35 7.84 3.57 3.56
CA PHE A 35 8.16 4.97 3.71
C PHE A 35 6.96 5.83 3.35
N ILE A 36 6.38 6.54 4.31
CA ILE A 36 5.19 7.37 4.12
C ILE A 36 5.57 8.82 4.38
N ASN A 37 5.64 9.64 3.33
CA ASN A 37 5.89 11.07 3.45
C ASN A 37 4.60 11.86 3.25
N THR A 38 4.07 12.36 4.36
CA THR A 38 2.78 13.06 4.41
C THR A 38 2.93 14.58 4.32
N SER A 39 4.11 15.08 4.00
CA SER A 39 4.37 16.52 3.88
C SER A 39 4.01 17.07 2.48
N SER A 40 3.85 18.40 2.40
CA SER A 40 3.78 19.09 1.11
C SER A 40 5.06 18.86 0.29
N CYS A 41 4.95 18.90 -1.04
CA CYS A 41 6.05 18.62 -1.98
C CYS A 41 6.64 17.19 -1.87
N SER A 42 5.90 16.21 -1.35
CA SER A 42 6.42 14.86 -1.06
C SER A 42 6.67 13.98 -2.29
N ALA A 43 5.95 14.17 -3.40
CA ALA A 43 6.02 13.28 -4.58
C ALA A 43 7.44 12.94 -5.09
N PRO A 44 8.43 13.86 -5.13
CA PRO A 44 9.77 13.52 -5.61
C PRO A 44 10.49 12.44 -4.78
N PHE A 45 10.06 12.22 -3.53
CA PHE A 45 10.57 11.12 -2.70
C PHE A 45 10.25 9.74 -3.28
N ILE A 46 9.17 9.59 -4.06
CA ILE A 46 8.88 8.34 -4.80
C ILE A 46 10.07 8.03 -5.71
N ARG A 47 10.40 8.93 -6.64
CA ARG A 47 11.49 8.73 -7.61
C ARG A 47 12.83 8.41 -6.96
N SER A 48 13.10 9.01 -5.81
CA SER A 48 14.36 8.86 -5.09
C SER A 48 14.45 7.58 -4.25
N LEU A 49 13.33 7.13 -3.67
CA LEU A 49 13.29 6.02 -2.70
C LEU A 49 12.67 4.73 -3.24
N SER A 50 11.99 4.76 -4.38
CA SER A 50 11.46 3.61 -5.09
C SER A 50 12.54 2.56 -5.33
N GLY A 51 12.17 1.30 -5.19
CA GLY A 51 13.06 0.18 -5.35
C GLY A 51 12.41 -1.15 -4.96
N PRO A 52 13.12 -2.26 -5.15
CA PRO A 52 12.58 -3.58 -4.85
C PRO A 52 12.27 -3.71 -3.36
N ASN A 53 11.12 -4.32 -3.04
CA ASN A 53 10.67 -4.58 -1.67
C ASN A 53 10.48 -3.29 -0.83
N ARG A 54 10.07 -2.20 -1.48
CA ARG A 54 9.77 -0.92 -0.86
C ARG A 54 8.36 -0.48 -1.20
N VAL A 55 7.65 0.05 -0.22
CA VAL A 55 6.39 0.76 -0.40
C VAL A 55 6.64 2.22 -0.05
N VAL A 56 6.43 3.13 -1.00
CA VAL A 56 6.60 4.56 -0.84
C VAL A 56 5.26 5.24 -1.07
N ALA A 57 4.74 5.94 -0.07
CA ALA A 57 3.50 6.71 -0.17
C ALA A 57 3.76 8.20 0.03
N THR A 58 3.13 9.05 -0.76
CA THR A 58 3.25 10.51 -0.67
C THR A 58 1.89 11.17 -0.58
N ALA A 59 1.79 12.30 0.12
CA ALA A 59 0.56 13.10 0.16
C ALA A 59 0.32 13.90 -1.13
N THR A 60 1.37 14.12 -1.92
CA THR A 60 1.31 14.92 -3.15
C THR A 60 1.65 14.09 -4.39
N LYS A 61 1.21 14.55 -5.56
CA LYS A 61 1.52 13.98 -6.89
C LYS A 61 2.65 14.73 -7.60
N SER A 62 3.03 15.90 -7.08
CA SER A 62 4.18 16.65 -7.57
C SER A 62 4.93 17.38 -6.44
N GLY A 63 6.16 17.80 -6.72
CA GLY A 63 6.91 18.70 -5.85
C GLY A 63 6.33 20.12 -5.80
N TYR A 64 5.39 20.48 -6.68
CA TYR A 64 4.81 21.82 -6.74
C TYR A 64 3.51 21.97 -5.91
N GLU A 65 3.05 20.90 -5.27
CA GLU A 65 1.92 20.97 -4.32
C GLU A 65 2.43 21.38 -2.94
N GLN A 66 2.51 22.69 -2.71
CA GLN A 66 3.14 23.30 -1.53
C GLN A 66 2.18 23.49 -0.34
N ASN A 67 0.87 23.34 -0.57
CA ASN A 67 -0.16 23.52 0.45
C ASN A 67 -0.08 22.46 1.55
N PHE A 68 -0.62 22.78 2.73
CA PHE A 68 -0.70 21.84 3.84
C PHE A 68 -1.44 20.56 3.44
N CYS A 69 -0.84 19.42 3.75
CA CYS A 69 -1.41 18.10 3.47
C CYS A 69 -2.16 17.55 4.68
N ARG A 70 -3.43 17.20 4.50
CA ARG A 70 -4.28 16.56 5.52
C ARG A 70 -4.22 15.04 5.46
N PHE A 71 -3.82 14.48 4.31
CA PHE A 71 -3.71 13.05 4.07
C PHE A 71 -3.03 12.30 5.22
N GLY A 72 -1.97 12.87 5.82
CA GLY A 72 -1.23 12.22 6.88
C GLY A 72 -2.02 11.91 8.15
N GLY A 73 -2.94 12.79 8.54
CA GLY A 73 -3.79 12.56 9.71
C GLY A 73 -4.73 11.38 9.48
N TYR A 74 -5.33 11.32 8.29
CA TYR A 74 -6.19 10.20 7.89
C TYR A 74 -5.41 8.90 7.71
N MET A 75 -4.20 8.96 7.15
CA MET A 75 -3.32 7.79 6.98
C MET A 75 -2.94 7.18 8.33
N ALA A 76 -2.52 8.00 9.29
CA ALA A 76 -2.18 7.54 10.62
C ALA A 76 -3.39 6.94 11.36
N ALA A 77 -4.58 7.55 11.23
CA ALA A 77 -5.80 7.03 11.83
C ALA A 77 -6.22 5.69 11.21
N ALA A 78 -6.19 5.57 9.88
CA ALA A 78 -6.64 4.39 9.17
C ALA A 78 -5.86 3.12 9.55
N LEU A 79 -4.55 3.24 9.84
CA LEU A 79 -3.71 2.11 10.26
C LEU A 79 -4.19 1.38 11.53
N GLY A 80 -5.03 2.00 12.35
CA GLY A 80 -5.57 1.42 13.58
C GLY A 80 -7.10 1.25 13.60
N GLN A 81 -7.79 1.50 12.48
CA GLN A 81 -9.25 1.48 12.40
C GLN A 81 -9.75 0.24 11.66
N ALA A 82 -10.61 -0.55 12.32
CA ALA A 82 -11.22 -1.74 11.69
C ALA A 82 -12.12 -1.39 10.50
N GLU A 83 -12.60 -0.15 10.42
CA GLU A 83 -13.35 0.36 9.28
C GLU A 83 -12.49 0.51 8.03
N ALA A 84 -11.16 0.59 8.19
CA ALA A 84 -10.22 0.70 7.10
C ALA A 84 -9.87 -0.64 6.46
N ASP A 85 -10.17 -1.76 7.12
CA ASP A 85 -10.09 -3.11 6.56
C ASP A 85 -11.16 -3.28 5.47
N LEU A 86 -10.75 -3.13 4.21
CA LEU A 86 -11.62 -3.11 3.03
C LEU A 86 -11.91 -4.52 2.53
N ASP A 87 -10.99 -5.47 2.68
CA ASP A 87 -11.18 -6.85 2.24
C ASP A 87 -11.57 -7.85 3.34
N LYS A 88 -11.70 -7.35 4.58
CA LYS A 88 -12.21 -8.06 5.77
C LYS A 88 -11.33 -9.22 6.18
N ASP A 89 -10.02 -9.04 6.08
CA ASP A 89 -9.02 -10.04 6.50
C ASP A 89 -8.61 -9.89 7.98
N GLY A 90 -9.17 -8.92 8.69
CA GLY A 90 -8.92 -8.68 10.12
C GLY A 90 -7.70 -7.81 10.39
N ALA A 91 -7.06 -7.27 9.36
CA ALA A 91 -5.93 -6.37 9.44
C ALA A 91 -6.14 -5.14 8.55
N VAL A 92 -5.27 -4.12 8.71
CA VAL A 92 -5.25 -2.98 7.78
C VAL A 92 -3.89 -2.94 7.10
N SER A 93 -3.90 -3.21 5.80
CA SER A 93 -2.71 -3.10 4.96
C SER A 93 -2.33 -1.65 4.66
N VAL A 94 -1.09 -1.42 4.22
CA VAL A 94 -0.65 -0.08 3.76
C VAL A 94 -1.52 0.42 2.61
N LEU A 95 -1.94 -0.47 1.69
CA LEU A 95 -2.83 -0.10 0.58
C LEU A 95 -4.18 0.39 1.11
N GLU A 96 -4.78 -0.33 2.05
CA GLU A 96 -6.08 0.02 2.60
C GLU A 96 -6.05 1.34 3.37
N ALA A 97 -5.05 1.52 4.23
CA ALA A 97 -4.82 2.79 4.91
C ALA A 97 -4.66 3.94 3.91
N PHE A 98 -3.90 3.74 2.84
CA PHE A 98 -3.72 4.73 1.77
C PHE A 98 -5.04 5.06 1.06
N LEU A 99 -5.86 4.07 0.73
CA LEU A 99 -7.14 4.26 0.04
C LEU A 99 -8.15 5.00 0.90
N ILE A 100 -8.29 4.61 2.18
CA ILE A 100 -9.17 5.28 3.13
C ILE A 100 -8.72 6.71 3.38
N ALA A 101 -7.42 6.92 3.59
CA ALA A 101 -6.88 8.24 3.83
C ALA A 101 -7.07 9.18 2.63
N SER A 102 -6.87 8.66 1.41
CA SER A 102 -7.11 9.41 0.18
C SER A 102 -8.58 9.79 0.02
N ARG A 103 -9.49 8.86 0.34
CA ARG A 103 -10.94 9.11 0.30
C ARG A 103 -11.36 10.16 1.33
N GLN A 104 -10.92 10.05 2.58
CA GLN A 104 -11.24 11.01 3.64
C GLN A 104 -10.66 12.41 3.34
N ALA A 105 -9.45 12.48 2.78
CA ALA A 105 -8.89 13.74 2.30
C ALA A 105 -9.77 14.36 1.21
N ALA A 106 -10.17 13.59 0.19
CA ALA A 106 -11.05 14.09 -0.87
C ALA A 106 -12.44 14.51 -0.36
N GLU A 107 -13.02 13.75 0.58
CA GLU A 107 -14.28 14.09 1.25
C GLU A 107 -14.17 15.43 2.00
N PHE A 108 -13.08 15.65 2.74
CA PHE A 108 -12.84 16.92 3.43
C PHE A 108 -12.86 18.12 2.47
N TYR A 109 -12.13 18.06 1.34
CA TYR A 109 -12.10 19.17 0.39
C TYR A 109 -13.48 19.42 -0.22
N ARG A 110 -14.20 18.35 -0.56
CA ARG A 110 -15.56 18.41 -1.11
C ARG A 110 -16.56 19.03 -0.13
N GLU A 111 -16.55 18.60 1.14
CA GLU A 111 -17.51 19.05 2.15
C GLU A 111 -17.26 20.47 2.65
N ASN A 112 -16.04 20.99 2.44
CA ASN A 112 -15.67 22.35 2.84
C ASN A 112 -15.64 23.32 1.64
N ASP A 113 -16.13 22.92 0.47
CA ASP A 113 -16.10 23.71 -0.78
C ASP A 113 -14.69 24.24 -1.14
N ARG A 114 -13.67 23.39 -0.95
CA ARG A 114 -12.26 23.74 -1.21
C ARG A 114 -11.73 23.03 -2.45
N LEU A 115 -10.85 23.70 -3.19
CA LEU A 115 -10.06 23.07 -4.23
C LEU A 115 -9.09 22.06 -3.62
N VAL A 116 -9.04 20.86 -4.20
CA VAL A 116 -8.13 19.79 -3.79
C VAL A 116 -6.68 20.23 -4.03
N SER A 117 -5.91 20.37 -2.96
CA SER A 117 -4.53 20.86 -3.02
C SER A 117 -3.46 19.79 -2.76
N GLU A 118 -3.88 18.56 -2.51
CA GLU A 118 -3.02 17.39 -2.29
C GLU A 118 -3.59 16.20 -3.06
N ASN A 119 -2.71 15.37 -3.62
CA ASN A 119 -3.11 14.24 -4.45
C ASN A 119 -2.16 13.08 -4.13
N ALA A 120 -2.59 12.18 -3.25
CA ALA A 120 -1.71 11.13 -2.75
C ALA A 120 -1.34 10.11 -3.84
N LEU A 121 -0.10 9.62 -3.79
CA LEU A 121 0.42 8.57 -4.68
C LEU A 121 1.03 7.43 -3.86
N LEU A 122 0.98 6.22 -4.40
CA LEU A 122 1.56 5.01 -3.82
C LEU A 122 2.43 4.31 -4.85
N ASP A 123 3.69 4.03 -4.53
CA ASP A 123 4.62 3.24 -5.34
C ASP A 123 5.04 2.00 -4.54
N ASP A 124 4.83 0.81 -5.09
CA ASP A 124 5.22 -0.45 -4.47
C ASP A 124 5.85 -1.46 -5.44
N ASN A 125 5.94 -1.09 -6.71
CA ASN A 125 6.59 -1.88 -7.76
C ASN A 125 8.00 -1.36 -8.12
N GLY A 126 8.40 -0.20 -7.60
CA GLY A 126 9.73 0.38 -7.78
C GLY A 126 9.94 1.08 -9.13
N ASP A 127 8.89 1.41 -9.89
CA ASP A 127 8.99 2.12 -11.16
C ASP A 127 9.13 3.64 -10.99
N GLY A 128 8.85 4.18 -9.80
CA GLY A 128 9.04 5.58 -9.45
C GLY A 128 7.96 6.52 -10.00
N MET A 129 6.84 5.98 -10.50
CA MET A 129 5.75 6.77 -11.06
C MET A 129 4.66 7.06 -10.03
N GLY A 130 4.37 6.09 -9.17
CA GLY A 130 3.29 6.17 -8.18
C GLY A 130 1.88 6.08 -8.80
N THR A 131 1.03 5.27 -8.19
CA THR A 131 -0.37 5.09 -8.57
C THR A 131 -1.29 5.88 -7.62
N PRO A 132 -2.22 6.70 -8.14
CA PRO A 132 -3.21 7.40 -7.31
C PRO A 132 -4.36 6.48 -6.87
N ALA A 133 -5.04 6.86 -5.79
CA ALA A 133 -6.12 6.06 -5.19
C ALA A 133 -7.31 5.78 -6.13
N ASP A 134 -7.60 6.67 -7.09
CA ASP A 134 -8.71 6.53 -8.04
C ASP A 134 -8.48 5.45 -9.12
N TRP A 135 -7.32 4.78 -9.11
CA TRP A 135 -7.05 3.61 -9.93
C TRP A 135 -7.54 2.31 -9.30
N PHE A 136 -7.95 2.35 -8.03
CA PHE A 136 -8.39 1.20 -7.26
C PHE A 136 -9.91 1.18 -7.06
N ARG A 137 -10.51 -0.01 -6.99
CA ARG A 137 -11.84 -0.25 -6.43
C ARG A 137 -11.71 -1.31 -5.36
N GLY A 138 -11.91 -0.91 -4.10
CA GLY A 138 -11.38 -1.68 -2.97
C GLY A 138 -9.87 -1.84 -3.13
N VAL A 139 -9.34 -3.00 -2.77
CA VAL A 139 -7.91 -3.34 -2.91
C VAL A 139 -7.48 -3.74 -4.33
N ARG A 140 -8.36 -3.63 -5.34
CA ARG A 140 -8.10 -4.10 -6.71
C ARG A 140 -7.85 -2.95 -7.67
N THR A 141 -6.85 -3.11 -8.54
CA THR A 141 -6.56 -2.16 -9.62
C THR A 141 -7.57 -2.30 -10.77
N GLN A 142 -8.19 -1.19 -11.17
CA GLN A 142 -9.12 -1.14 -12.31
C GLN A 142 -8.51 -0.54 -13.57
N LYS A 143 -7.62 0.45 -13.41
CA LYS A 143 -6.99 1.14 -14.52
C LYS A 143 -5.69 0.42 -14.89
N LYS A 144 -5.47 0.23 -16.19
CA LYS A 144 -4.18 -0.20 -16.71
C LYS A 144 -3.31 1.03 -16.94
N ALA A 145 -2.08 1.00 -16.43
CA ALA A 145 -1.09 2.01 -16.77
C ALA A 145 -0.81 1.99 -18.28
N LYS A 146 -0.48 3.17 -18.84
CA LYS A 146 -0.06 3.29 -20.23
C LYS A 146 1.42 2.89 -20.34
N GLY A 147 1.74 2.01 -21.31
CA GLY A 147 3.13 1.61 -21.59
C GLY A 147 3.61 0.43 -20.74
N LYS A 148 4.86 0.48 -20.27
CA LYS A 148 5.51 -0.61 -19.50
C LYS A 148 5.23 -0.55 -17.98
N SER A 149 4.68 0.55 -17.48
CA SER A 149 4.31 0.67 -16.07
C SER A 149 3.09 -0.18 -15.75
N SER A 150 3.05 -0.74 -14.55
CA SER A 150 1.89 -1.45 -14.00
C SER A 150 1.34 -0.66 -12.82
N ALA A 151 0.04 -0.80 -12.54
CA ALA A 151 -0.51 -0.22 -11.32
C ALA A 151 0.15 -0.85 -10.07
N ASP A 152 0.44 -0.01 -9.09
CA ASP A 152 0.88 -0.42 -7.75
C ASP A 152 -0.24 -1.13 -6.99
N GLY A 153 0.06 -1.67 -5.81
CA GLY A 153 -0.92 -2.28 -4.91
C GLY A 153 -0.65 -3.74 -4.59
N LYS A 154 0.30 -4.40 -5.26
CA LYS A 154 0.57 -5.83 -5.05
C LYS A 154 1.33 -6.09 -3.76
N LEU A 155 2.34 -5.27 -3.47
CA LEU A 155 3.17 -5.43 -2.28
C LEU A 155 2.49 -4.76 -1.09
N SER A 156 2.02 -3.52 -1.26
CA SER A 156 1.39 -2.70 -0.22
C SER A 156 0.11 -3.30 0.37
N ARG A 157 -0.62 -4.13 -0.38
CA ARG A 157 -1.76 -4.92 0.13
C ARG A 157 -1.33 -6.01 1.12
N LEU A 158 -0.09 -6.48 1.04
CA LEU A 158 0.43 -7.58 1.87
C LEU A 158 1.32 -7.08 3.01
N VAL A 159 1.43 -5.77 3.19
CA VAL A 159 2.22 -5.17 4.27
C VAL A 159 1.27 -4.57 5.30
N PHE A 160 1.34 -5.10 6.51
CA PHE A 160 0.51 -4.71 7.66
C PHE A 160 1.40 -4.01 8.70
N PRO A 161 1.35 -2.67 8.80
CA PRO A 161 2.20 -1.94 9.75
C PRO A 161 1.81 -2.21 11.21
N VAL A 162 0.53 -2.51 11.44
CA VAL A 162 0.00 -2.96 12.72
C VAL A 162 -0.43 -4.41 12.54
N ILE A 163 0.26 -5.33 13.21
CA ILE A 163 -0.09 -6.75 13.19
C ILE A 163 -1.31 -6.94 14.10
N PRO A 164 -2.43 -7.48 13.59
CA PRO A 164 -3.58 -7.80 14.43
C PRO A 164 -3.19 -8.73 15.58
N PRO A 165 -3.80 -8.61 16.77
CA PRO A 165 -3.57 -9.56 17.85
C PRO A 165 -3.78 -11.01 17.43
N ALA A 166 -4.83 -11.29 16.66
CA ALA A 166 -5.10 -12.62 16.11
C ALA A 166 -3.97 -13.13 15.20
N GLU A 167 -3.29 -12.24 14.48
CA GLU A 167 -2.21 -12.60 13.58
C GLU A 167 -0.88 -12.85 14.32
N LYS A 168 -0.70 -12.20 15.48
CA LYS A 168 0.53 -12.23 16.29
C LYS A 168 0.90 -13.63 16.71
N ASP A 169 -0.09 -14.42 17.10
CA ASP A 169 0.09 -15.75 17.70
C ASP A 169 0.10 -16.88 16.66
N ILE A 170 -0.05 -16.56 15.37
CA ILE A 170 0.04 -17.55 14.29
C ILE A 170 1.48 -18.06 14.15
N PRO A 171 1.71 -19.38 14.18
CA PRO A 171 3.02 -19.97 13.91
C PRO A 171 3.59 -19.56 12.54
N ALA A 172 4.87 -19.16 12.50
CA ALA A 172 5.53 -18.68 11.28
C ALA A 172 5.43 -19.63 10.07
N PRO A 173 5.49 -20.98 10.21
CA PRO A 173 5.30 -21.89 9.09
C PRO A 173 3.89 -21.81 8.48
N LEU A 174 2.85 -21.76 9.33
CA LEU A 174 1.46 -21.67 8.90
C LEU A 174 1.17 -20.33 8.23
N ARG A 175 1.70 -19.22 8.79
CA ARG A 175 1.60 -17.90 8.18
C ARG A 175 2.19 -17.87 6.76
N LYS A 176 3.37 -18.47 6.56
CA LYS A 176 3.99 -18.58 5.23
C LYS A 176 3.18 -19.43 4.26
N LYS A 177 2.60 -20.55 4.73
CA LYS A 177 1.74 -21.43 3.94
C LYS A 177 0.50 -20.67 3.46
N ARG A 178 -0.20 -19.96 4.37
CA ARG A 178 -1.38 -19.14 4.06
C ARG A 178 -1.07 -18.09 2.99
N LEU A 179 -0.02 -17.28 3.20
CA LEU A 179 0.41 -16.25 2.23
C LEU A 179 0.74 -16.83 0.85
N ALA A 180 1.35 -18.02 0.79
CA ALA A 180 1.66 -18.66 -0.48
C ALA A 180 0.41 -19.12 -1.23
N ILE A 181 -0.61 -19.63 -0.53
CA ILE A 181 -1.89 -20.04 -1.12
C ILE A 181 -2.65 -18.82 -1.63
N GLU A 182 -2.72 -17.75 -0.85
CA GLU A 182 -3.37 -16.48 -1.25
C GLU A 182 -2.71 -15.88 -2.50
N ALA A 183 -1.38 -15.90 -2.58
CA ALA A 183 -0.65 -15.45 -3.77
C ALA A 183 -0.99 -16.28 -5.03
N LYS A 184 -1.16 -17.61 -4.88
CA LYS A 184 -1.61 -18.49 -5.98
C LYS A 184 -3.05 -18.16 -6.40
N ILE A 185 -3.95 -17.91 -5.43
CA ILE A 185 -5.35 -17.54 -5.70
C ILE A 185 -5.41 -16.23 -6.49
N GLU A 186 -4.65 -15.21 -6.10
CA GLU A 186 -4.61 -13.93 -6.82
C GLU A 186 -4.03 -14.10 -8.24
N THR A 187 -3.00 -14.94 -8.39
CA THR A 187 -2.45 -15.30 -9.71
C THR A 187 -3.52 -15.95 -10.58
N LEU A 188 -4.23 -16.96 -10.07
CA LEU A 188 -5.29 -17.65 -10.80
C LEU A 188 -6.43 -16.70 -11.17
N ARG A 189 -6.85 -15.82 -10.25
CA ARG A 189 -7.86 -14.77 -10.50
C ARG A 189 -7.44 -13.83 -11.63
N SER A 190 -6.16 -13.48 -11.73
CA SER A 190 -5.65 -12.64 -12.82
C SER A 190 -5.78 -13.32 -14.21
N LEU A 191 -5.72 -14.66 -14.23
CA LEU A 191 -5.83 -15.48 -15.44
C LEU A 191 -7.29 -15.84 -15.80
N LYS A 192 -8.29 -15.40 -15.02
CA LYS A 192 -9.71 -15.75 -15.25
C LYS A 192 -10.19 -15.45 -16.68
N LYS A 193 -9.66 -14.41 -17.32
CA LYS A 193 -10.05 -14.01 -18.70
C LYS A 193 -9.39 -14.87 -19.79
N THR A 194 -8.33 -15.59 -19.45
CA THR A 194 -7.52 -16.38 -20.40
C THR A 194 -7.66 -17.87 -20.20
N LEU A 195 -8.02 -18.32 -18.99
CA LEU A 195 -8.26 -19.73 -18.68
C LEU A 195 -9.67 -20.16 -19.10
N GLU A 196 -9.79 -21.45 -19.46
CA GLU A 196 -11.08 -22.10 -19.57
C GLU A 196 -11.81 -22.12 -18.23
N ALA A 197 -13.13 -21.89 -18.24
CA ALA A 197 -13.91 -21.76 -17.02
C ALA A 197 -13.84 -22.99 -16.11
N GLU A 198 -13.88 -24.20 -16.68
CA GLU A 198 -13.85 -25.45 -15.92
C GLU A 198 -12.50 -25.67 -15.24
N ILE A 199 -11.39 -25.40 -15.94
CA ILE A 199 -10.04 -25.43 -15.37
C ILE A 199 -9.92 -24.38 -14.26
N TYR A 200 -10.40 -23.16 -14.51
CA TYR A 200 -10.35 -22.06 -13.55
C TYR A 200 -11.06 -22.40 -12.24
N TYR A 201 -12.31 -22.87 -12.30
CA TYR A 201 -13.07 -23.19 -11.09
C TYR A 201 -12.52 -24.41 -10.36
N ARG A 202 -12.07 -25.45 -11.07
CA ARG A 202 -11.43 -26.63 -10.47
C ARG A 202 -10.16 -26.26 -9.70
N ASP A 203 -9.29 -25.46 -10.30
CA ASP A 203 -8.03 -25.08 -9.67
C ASP A 203 -8.26 -24.08 -8.52
N LEU A 204 -9.28 -23.23 -8.64
CA LEU A 204 -9.68 -22.30 -7.60
C LEU A 204 -10.26 -23.02 -6.37
N GLU A 205 -11.11 -24.02 -6.60
CA GLU A 205 -11.68 -24.87 -5.55
C GLU A 205 -10.58 -25.56 -4.74
N LYS A 206 -9.60 -26.17 -5.42
CA LYS A 206 -8.45 -26.81 -4.75
C LYS A 206 -7.70 -25.84 -3.84
N LEU A 207 -7.42 -24.63 -4.33
CA LEU A 207 -6.73 -23.61 -3.54
C LEU A 207 -7.55 -23.14 -2.35
N PHE A 208 -8.88 -23.01 -2.48
CA PHE A 208 -9.74 -22.64 -1.36
C PHE A 208 -9.86 -23.75 -0.31
N LEU A 209 -9.88 -25.01 -0.71
CA LEU A 209 -9.83 -26.13 0.23
C LEU A 209 -8.49 -26.18 0.98
N GLU A 210 -7.37 -25.94 0.30
CA GLU A 210 -6.05 -25.86 0.92
C GLU A 210 -5.96 -24.67 1.90
N LEU A 211 -6.56 -23.54 1.54
CA LEU A 211 -6.66 -22.37 2.41
C LEU A 211 -7.50 -22.65 3.66
N ALA A 212 -8.67 -23.28 3.49
CA ALA A 212 -9.55 -23.66 4.58
C ALA A 212 -8.84 -24.59 5.58
N ALA A 213 -8.21 -25.67 5.10
CA ALA A 213 -7.47 -26.58 5.95
C ALA A 213 -6.29 -25.89 6.69
N THR A 214 -5.62 -24.94 6.03
CA THR A 214 -4.56 -24.15 6.67
C THR A 214 -5.12 -23.22 7.76
N ASN A 215 -6.31 -22.65 7.56
CA ASN A 215 -6.97 -21.83 8.58
C ASN A 215 -7.42 -22.68 9.79
N ASP A 216 -7.94 -23.89 9.57
CA ASP A 216 -8.28 -24.81 10.66
C ASP A 216 -7.04 -25.20 11.50
N GLU A 217 -5.89 -25.43 10.85
CA GLU A 217 -4.60 -25.65 11.51
C GLU A 217 -4.18 -24.44 12.37
N ILE A 218 -4.41 -23.22 11.86
CA ILE A 218 -4.11 -21.97 12.57
C ILE A 218 -5.01 -21.81 13.79
N GLU A 219 -6.33 -22.01 13.64
CA GLU A 219 -7.28 -21.89 14.75
C GLU A 219 -6.97 -22.89 15.86
N THR A 220 -6.61 -24.13 15.50
CA THR A 220 -6.21 -25.15 16.48
C THR A 220 -4.94 -24.72 17.24
N ALA A 221 -3.92 -24.23 16.53
CA ALA A 221 -2.67 -23.78 17.13
C ALA A 221 -2.81 -22.53 18.02
N GLN A 222 -3.89 -21.76 17.87
CA GLN A 222 -4.19 -20.59 18.71
C GLN A 222 -4.98 -20.94 19.98
N GLN A 223 -5.59 -22.13 20.02
CA GLN A 223 -6.35 -22.62 21.18
C GLN A 223 -5.47 -23.39 22.18
N GLU A 224 -4.27 -23.81 21.76
CA GLU A 224 -3.25 -24.49 22.58
C GLU A 224 -2.33 -23.49 23.32
#